data_AF-A0A951V524-F1
#
_entry.id   AF-A0A951V524-F1
#
_cell.length_a   1.000
_cell.length_b   1.000
_cell.length_c   1.000
_cell.angle_alpha   90.00
_cell.angle_beta   90.00
_cell.angle_gamma   90.00
#
_symmetry.space_group_name_H-M   'P 1'
#
loop_
_entity.id
_entity.type
_entity.pdbx_description
1 polymer ?
#
loop_
_entity_poly.entity_id
_entity_poly.type
_entity_poly.pdbx_seq_one_letter_code
_entity_poly.pdbx_strand_id
1 'polypeptide(L)'
;MKLIEYLKDRIVFLTINAILFFITYITLSATNTSKQIIFLAFILWFGPLVTYMILDFIRQKNYYEKVIGICDHLDKKYLLSEVIDKPKYLNEKIVYDLLRESNRSMRDNINYYKNMQNDYKEYIETWVHEIKTPIASTMLFIENNSDIIPQHIKSEIQKIEDYVEQVLYYSRSSDVNKDYIIKKFNIE
;
A
#
# COMPACT_ATOMS: atom_id res chain seq x y z
N MET A 1 4.87 20.69 5.54
CA MET A 1 5.87 20.78 6.63
C MET A 1 5.89 22.19 7.19
N LYS A 2 5.79 22.39 8.52
CA LYS A 2 5.87 23.73 9.13
C LYS A 2 7.34 24.12 9.39
N LEU A 3 7.67 25.40 9.21
CA LEU A 3 9.03 25.92 9.48
C LEU A 3 9.51 25.62 10.91
N ILE A 4 8.58 25.66 11.87
CA ILE A 4 8.86 25.42 13.29
C ILE A 4 9.35 23.98 13.53
N GLU A 5 8.76 23.00 12.84
CA GLU A 5 9.14 21.58 12.95
C GLU A 5 10.56 21.37 12.41
N TYR A 6 10.86 21.97 11.26
CA TYR A 6 12.20 21.91 10.66
C TYR A 6 13.28 22.52 11.57
N LEU A 7 12.98 23.68 12.17
CA LEU A 7 13.92 24.34 13.10
C LEU A 7 14.12 23.52 14.37
N LYS A 8 13.07 22.86 14.87
CA LYS A 8 13.14 21.98 16.05
C LYS A 8 14.07 20.79 15.79
N ASP A 9 14.02 20.20 14.60
CA ASP A 9 14.91 19.10 14.19
C ASP A 9 16.38 19.53 14.04
N ARG A 10 16.66 20.83 13.97
CA ARG A 10 18.01 21.40 13.83
C ARG A 10 18.45 22.20 15.05
N ILE A 11 17.71 22.13 16.16
CA ILE A 11 17.97 22.98 17.33
C ILE A 11 19.37 22.75 17.92
N VAL A 12 19.84 21.51 17.98
CA VAL A 12 21.19 21.17 18.48
C VAL A 12 22.28 21.79 17.59
N PHE A 13 22.10 21.74 16.26
CA PHE A 13 23.04 22.34 15.34
C PHE A 13 23.05 23.88 15.46
N LEU A 14 21.88 24.48 15.62
CA LEU A 14 21.74 25.93 15.82
C LEU A 14 22.34 26.40 17.15
N THR A 15 22.13 25.66 18.24
CA THR A 15 22.69 26.02 19.56
C THR A 15 24.21 25.93 19.56
N ILE A 16 24.80 24.90 18.93
CA ILE A 16 26.26 24.80 18.77
C ILE A 16 26.81 26.01 17.99
N ASN A 17 26.19 26.36 16.86
CA ASN A 17 26.61 27.53 16.08
C ASN A 17 26.49 28.84 16.87
N ALA A 18 25.43 29.00 17.66
CA ALA A 18 25.23 30.18 18.49
C ALA A 18 26.29 30.29 19.60
N ILE A 19 26.63 29.19 20.27
CA ILE A 19 27.70 29.15 21.28
C ILE A 19 29.05 29.47 20.67
N LEU A 20 29.39 28.87 19.51
CA LEU A 20 30.64 29.14 18.81
C LEU A 20 30.75 30.62 18.41
N PHE A 21 29.69 31.20 17.86
CA PHE A 21 29.66 32.62 17.52
C PHE A 21 29.76 33.52 18.75
N PHE A 22 29.17 33.12 19.88
CA PHE A 22 29.27 33.88 21.13
C PHE A 22 30.72 33.92 21.66
N ILE A 23 31.44 32.80 21.58
CA ILE A 23 32.86 32.73 21.96
C ILE A 23 33.70 33.62 21.03
N THR A 24 33.50 33.57 19.71
CA THR A 24 34.23 34.42 18.76
C THR A 24 33.90 35.91 18.93
N TYR A 25 32.66 36.23 19.30
CA TYR A 25 32.25 37.58 19.63
C TYR A 25 32.99 38.11 20.88
N ILE A 26 33.08 37.31 21.95
CA ILE A 26 33.81 37.70 23.18
C ILE A 26 35.29 37.94 22.87
N THR A 27 35.94 37.07 22.10
CA THR A 27 37.36 37.22 21.78
C THR A 27 37.63 38.46 20.94
N LEU A 28 36.81 38.72 19.92
CA LEU A 28 36.91 39.94 19.09
C LEU A 28 36.63 41.22 19.89
N SER A 29 35.73 41.16 20.87
CA SER A 29 35.46 42.29 21.76
C SER A 29 36.61 42.54 22.73
N ALA A 30 37.28 41.49 23.23
CA ALA A 30 38.41 41.60 24.14
C ALA A 30 39.65 42.24 23.48
N THR A 31 39.82 42.09 22.16
CA THR A 31 40.89 42.71 21.38
C THR A 31 40.59 44.14 20.96
N ASN A 32 39.52 44.77 21.46
CA ASN A 32 39.09 46.14 21.12
C ASN A 32 38.91 46.36 19.60
N THR A 33 38.47 45.32 18.89
CA THR A 33 38.26 45.35 17.43
C THR A 33 37.12 46.31 17.06
N SER A 34 37.22 46.96 15.90
CA SER A 34 36.15 47.84 15.39
C SER A 34 34.81 47.09 15.27
N LYS A 35 33.72 47.74 15.66
CA LYS A 35 32.35 47.19 15.57
C LYS A 35 31.96 46.79 14.14
N GLN A 36 32.54 47.45 13.13
CA GLN A 36 32.29 47.13 11.72
C GLN A 36 32.83 45.75 11.33
N ILE A 37 34.00 45.38 11.88
CA ILE A 37 34.63 44.07 11.63
C ILE A 37 33.80 42.95 12.27
N ILE A 38 33.27 43.18 13.48
CA ILE A 38 32.38 42.23 14.18
C ILE A 38 31.10 42.01 13.36
N PHE A 39 30.51 43.08 12.82
CA PHE A 39 29.33 42.99 11.98
C PHE A 39 29.60 42.22 10.67
N LEU A 40 30.75 42.45 10.05
CA LEU A 40 31.15 41.75 8.83
C LEU A 40 31.37 40.25 9.09
N ALA A 41 32.00 39.90 10.23
CA ALA A 41 32.15 38.53 10.69
C ALA A 41 30.80 37.84 10.94
N PHE A 42 29.82 38.55 11.50
CA PHE A 42 28.45 38.04 11.67
C PHE A 42 27.81 37.66 10.33
N ILE A 43 27.87 38.53 9.33
CA ILE A 43 27.29 38.26 8.01
C ILE A 43 28.00 37.08 7.33
N LEU A 44 29.33 37.02 7.41
CA LEU A 44 30.09 35.92 6.81
C LEU A 44 29.81 34.58 7.50
N TRP A 45 29.51 34.58 8.81
CA TRP A 45 29.16 33.37 9.55
C TRP A 45 27.71 32.93 9.28
N PHE A 46 26.75 33.82 9.48
CA PHE A 46 25.32 33.48 9.41
C PHE A 46 24.75 33.51 8.00
N GLY A 47 25.31 34.29 7.08
CA GLY A 47 24.82 34.38 5.70
C GLY A 47 24.77 33.03 4.99
N PRO A 48 25.89 32.30 4.88
CA PRO A 48 25.92 30.95 4.29
C PRO A 48 25.06 29.93 5.05
N LEU A 49 24.99 30.06 6.38
CA LEU A 49 24.18 29.16 7.22
C LEU A 49 22.69 29.33 6.93
N VAL A 50 22.20 30.57 6.88
CA VAL A 50 20.80 30.88 6.59
C VAL A 50 20.44 30.49 5.16
N THR A 51 21.29 30.78 4.18
CA THR A 51 21.02 30.41 2.78
C THR A 51 20.98 28.89 2.62
N TYR A 52 21.91 28.15 3.23
CA TYR A 52 21.89 26.69 3.24
C TYR A 52 20.59 26.14 3.83
N MET A 53 20.15 26.65 4.99
CA MET A 53 18.92 26.19 5.64
C MET A 53 17.66 26.49 4.82
N ILE A 54 17.60 27.64 4.15
CA ILE A 54 16.47 27.99 3.27
C ILE A 54 16.39 27.01 2.09
N LEU A 55 17.53 26.74 1.43
CA LEU A 55 17.57 25.82 0.29
C LEU A 55 17.18 24.40 0.71
N ASP A 56 17.70 23.90 1.84
CA ASP A 56 17.35 22.58 2.35
C ASP A 56 15.87 22.49 2.78
N PHE A 57 15.32 23.54 3.40
CA PHE A 57 13.90 23.59 3.77
C PHE A 57 12.98 23.53 2.56
N ILE A 58 13.22 24.36 1.54
CA ILE A 58 12.41 24.37 0.31
C ILE A 58 12.46 23.00 -0.36
N ARG A 59 13.65 22.42 -0.47
CA ARG A 59 13.85 21.10 -1.06
C ARG A 59 13.08 20.01 -0.33
N GLN A 60 13.24 19.92 1.00
CA GLN A 60 12.55 18.91 1.81
C GLN A 60 11.04 19.08 1.73
N LYS A 61 10.56 20.32 1.86
CA LYS A 61 9.13 20.63 1.76
C LYS A 61 8.55 20.14 0.44
N ASN A 62 9.18 20.48 -0.68
CA ASN A 62 8.72 20.07 -2.01
C ASN A 62 8.72 18.54 -2.17
N TYR A 63 9.76 17.86 -1.67
CA TYR A 63 9.83 16.40 -1.74
C TYR A 63 8.72 15.74 -0.92
N TYR A 64 8.53 16.13 0.34
CA TYR A 64 7.52 15.53 1.20
C TYR A 64 6.09 15.85 0.73
N GLU A 65 5.83 17.06 0.26
CA GLU A 65 4.51 17.42 -0.31
C GLU A 65 4.22 16.60 -1.58
N LYS A 66 5.22 16.36 -2.43
CA LYS A 66 5.08 15.47 -3.59
C LYS A 66 4.73 14.03 -3.16
N VAL A 67 5.48 13.46 -2.21
CA VAL A 67 5.26 12.09 -1.74
C VAL A 67 3.89 11.93 -1.07
N ILE A 68 3.49 12.89 -0.23
CA ILE A 68 2.17 12.90 0.43
C ILE A 68 1.06 13.00 -0.62
N GLY A 69 1.18 13.92 -1.58
CA GLY A 69 0.18 14.06 -2.65
C GLY A 69 0.02 12.79 -3.48
N ILE A 70 1.12 12.12 -3.83
CA ILE A 70 1.05 10.81 -4.53
C ILE A 70 0.36 9.76 -3.65
N CYS A 71 0.67 9.71 -2.36
CA CYS A 71 0.07 8.77 -1.41
C CYS A 71 -1.45 8.96 -1.27
N ASP A 72 -1.91 10.21 -1.22
CA ASP A 72 -3.32 10.54 -1.04
C ASP A 72 -4.17 10.19 -2.27
N HIS A 73 -3.57 10.20 -3.46
CA HIS A 73 -4.25 9.87 -4.73
C HIS A 73 -4.11 8.39 -5.14
N LEU A 74 -3.38 7.57 -4.38
CA LEU A 74 -3.21 6.15 -4.67
C LEU A 74 -4.35 5.32 -4.11
N ASP A 75 -5.04 4.58 -4.99
CA ASP A 75 -6.05 3.58 -4.58
C ASP A 75 -5.48 2.56 -3.58
N LYS A 76 -4.23 2.14 -3.82
CA LYS A 76 -3.53 1.12 -3.05
C LYS A 76 -2.21 1.69 -2.53
N LYS A 77 -2.20 2.11 -1.27
CA LYS A 77 -1.05 2.77 -0.62
C LYS A 77 0.23 1.93 -0.61
N TYR A 78 0.10 0.60 -0.59
CA TYR A 78 1.25 -0.31 -0.66
C TYR A 78 1.96 -0.31 -2.04
N LEU A 79 1.49 0.48 -3.00
CA LEU A 79 2.18 0.73 -4.28
C LEU A 79 3.04 2.00 -4.25
N LEU A 80 3.03 2.76 -3.15
CA LEU A 80 3.69 4.07 -3.06
C LEU A 80 5.18 4.02 -3.47
N SER A 81 5.91 2.99 -3.02
CA SER A 81 7.33 2.79 -3.34
C SER A 81 7.61 2.52 -4.83
N GLU A 82 6.59 2.15 -5.61
CA GLU A 82 6.73 1.90 -7.06
C GLU A 82 6.50 3.18 -7.88
N VAL A 83 5.83 4.18 -7.28
CA VAL A 83 5.45 5.43 -7.95
C VAL A 83 6.37 6.60 -7.57
N ILE A 84 6.86 6.64 -6.32
CA ILE A 84 7.76 7.71 -5.89
C ILE A 84 9.16 7.53 -6.47
N ASP A 85 9.80 8.65 -6.84
CA ASP A 85 11.18 8.64 -7.29
C ASP A 85 12.13 8.24 -6.15
N LYS A 86 13.20 7.51 -6.48
CA LYS A 86 14.25 7.19 -5.52
C LYS A 86 14.92 8.48 -5.02
N PRO A 87 14.91 8.75 -3.71
CA PRO A 87 15.51 9.96 -3.17
C PRO A 87 17.03 9.94 -3.21
N LYS A 88 17.63 11.13 -3.22
CA LYS A 88 19.09 11.33 -3.31
C LYS A 88 19.78 11.37 -1.95
N TYR A 89 19.06 11.77 -0.90
CA TYR A 89 19.62 11.97 0.44
C TYR A 89 19.60 10.68 1.24
N LEU A 90 20.63 10.48 2.08
CA LEU A 90 20.81 9.24 2.84
C LEU A 90 19.58 8.90 3.69
N ASN A 91 19.10 9.85 4.49
CA ASN A 91 17.95 9.63 5.39
C ASN A 91 16.69 9.26 4.61
N GLU A 92 16.41 9.98 3.52
CA GLU A 92 15.26 9.70 2.66
C GLU A 92 15.40 8.34 1.95
N LYS A 93 16.61 7.96 1.54
CA LYS A 93 16.91 6.68 0.89
C LYS A 93 16.71 5.51 1.83
N ILE A 94 17.13 5.62 3.09
CA ILE A 94 16.89 4.58 4.10
C ILE A 94 15.38 4.36 4.29
N VAL A 95 14.61 5.45 4.44
CA VAL A 95 13.15 5.36 4.58
C VAL A 95 12.51 4.79 3.31
N TYR A 96 12.95 5.19 2.14
CA TYR A 96 12.49 4.66 0.85
C TYR A 96 12.77 3.15 0.73
N ASP A 97 13.96 2.69 1.10
CA ASP A 97 14.33 1.28 1.01
C ASP A 97 13.50 0.43 1.98
N LEU A 98 13.26 0.91 3.21
CA LEU A 98 12.35 0.28 4.19
C LEU A 98 10.90 0.23 3.68
N LEU A 99 10.40 1.34 3.11
CA LEU A 99 9.07 1.40 2.53
C LEU A 99 8.92 0.42 1.37
N ARG A 100 9.94 0.32 0.52
CA ARG A 100 9.97 -0.61 -0.61
C ARG A 100 9.94 -2.07 -0.14
N GLU A 101 10.67 -2.40 0.91
CA GLU A 101 10.64 -3.73 1.51
C GLU A 101 9.27 -4.06 2.12
N SER A 102 8.69 -3.12 2.88
CA SER A 102 7.35 -3.27 3.46
C SER A 102 6.29 -3.48 2.38
N ASN A 103 6.32 -2.68 1.32
CA ASN A 103 5.40 -2.79 0.18
C ASN A 103 5.59 -4.09 -0.60
N ARG A 104 6.83 -4.56 -0.75
CA ARG A 104 7.12 -5.88 -1.32
C ARG A 104 6.50 -6.99 -0.47
N SER A 105 6.71 -6.96 0.85
CA SER A 105 6.12 -7.95 1.76
C SER A 105 4.60 -7.95 1.69
N MET A 106 3.98 -6.77 1.62
CA MET A 106 2.52 -6.66 1.45
C MET A 106 2.05 -7.25 0.12
N ARG A 107 2.76 -7.00 -0.98
CA ARG A 107 2.43 -7.57 -2.30
C ARG A 107 2.56 -9.09 -2.28
N ASP A 108 3.61 -9.63 -1.67
CA ASP A 108 3.82 -11.06 -1.55
C ASP A 108 2.70 -11.71 -0.72
N ASN A 109 2.26 -11.04 0.35
CA ASN A 109 1.13 -11.47 1.18
C ASN A 109 -0.22 -11.45 0.42
N ILE A 110 -0.49 -10.39 -0.35
CA ILE A 110 -1.67 -10.33 -1.22
C ILE A 110 -1.65 -11.45 -2.25
N ASN A 111 -0.50 -11.70 -2.87
CA ASN A 111 -0.35 -12.79 -3.84
C ASN A 111 -0.57 -14.15 -3.19
N TYR A 112 -0.08 -14.35 -1.95
CA TYR A 112 -0.32 -15.56 -1.18
C TYR A 112 -1.83 -15.81 -0.99
N TYR A 113 -2.58 -14.83 -0.49
CA TYR A 113 -4.03 -14.98 -0.32
C TYR A 113 -4.79 -15.15 -1.63
N LYS A 114 -4.35 -14.46 -2.70
CA LYS A 114 -4.95 -14.62 -4.03
C LYS A 114 -4.74 -16.03 -4.57
N ASN A 115 -3.55 -16.61 -4.38
CA ASN A 115 -3.27 -17.99 -4.77
C ASN A 115 -4.10 -18.96 -3.94
N MET A 116 -4.14 -18.80 -2.61
CA MET A 116 -5.00 -19.62 -1.75
C MET A 116 -6.48 -19.56 -2.17
N GLN A 117 -6.98 -18.39 -2.56
CA GLN A 117 -8.35 -18.24 -3.05
C GLN A 117 -8.57 -19.01 -4.37
N ASN A 118 -7.60 -18.95 -5.29
CA ASN A 118 -7.66 -19.70 -6.54
C ASN A 118 -7.61 -21.21 -6.29
N ASP A 119 -6.69 -21.67 -5.45
CA ASP A 119 -6.54 -23.09 -5.08
C ASP A 119 -7.83 -23.62 -4.44
N TYR A 120 -8.45 -22.81 -3.57
CA TYR A 120 -9.74 -23.15 -2.97
C TYR A 120 -10.87 -23.24 -4.01
N LYS A 121 -10.90 -22.34 -4.99
CA LYS A 121 -11.88 -22.38 -6.08
C LYS A 121 -11.70 -23.64 -6.95
N GLU A 122 -10.46 -23.94 -7.34
CA GLU A 122 -10.12 -25.13 -8.12
C GLU A 122 -10.47 -26.42 -7.37
N TYR A 123 -10.24 -26.45 -6.05
CA TYR A 123 -10.65 -27.55 -5.20
C TYR A 123 -12.16 -27.76 -5.21
N ILE A 124 -12.97 -26.70 -5.04
CA ILE A 124 -14.43 -26.80 -5.08
C ILE A 124 -14.93 -27.24 -6.45
N GLU A 125 -14.36 -26.73 -7.54
CA GLU A 125 -14.73 -27.15 -8.90
C GLU A 125 -14.44 -28.63 -9.13
N THR A 126 -13.26 -29.09 -8.73
CA THR A 126 -12.87 -30.51 -8.81
C THR A 126 -13.81 -31.38 -7.98
N TRP A 127 -14.08 -30.98 -6.74
CA TRP A 127 -14.99 -31.71 -5.84
C TRP A 127 -16.42 -31.80 -6.42
N VAL A 128 -16.94 -30.72 -7.03
CA VAL A 128 -18.25 -30.72 -7.71
C VAL A 128 -18.24 -31.69 -8.90
N HIS A 129 -17.18 -31.71 -9.70
CA HIS A 129 -17.07 -32.66 -10.81
C HIS A 129 -17.04 -34.11 -10.34
N GLU A 130 -16.31 -34.40 -9.26
CA GLU A 130 -16.23 -35.74 -8.69
C GLU A 130 -17.56 -36.20 -8.10
N ILE A 131 -18.27 -35.36 -7.32
CA ILE A 131 -19.54 -35.73 -6.65
C ILE A 131 -20.71 -35.89 -7.62
N LYS A 132 -20.67 -35.23 -8.79
CA LYS A 132 -21.69 -35.43 -9.85
C LYS A 132 -21.71 -36.86 -10.39
N THR A 133 -20.57 -37.54 -10.43
CA THR A 133 -20.48 -38.92 -10.93
C THR A 133 -21.28 -39.93 -10.09
N PRO A 134 -21.10 -40.05 -8.76
CA PRO A 134 -21.91 -40.94 -7.93
C PRO A 134 -23.38 -40.50 -7.83
N ILE A 135 -23.70 -39.19 -7.91
CA ILE A 135 -25.08 -38.72 -8.01
C ILE A 135 -25.75 -39.28 -9.27
N ALA A 136 -25.12 -39.12 -10.44
CA ALA A 136 -25.63 -39.64 -11.70
C ALA A 136 -25.76 -41.18 -11.68
N SER A 137 -24.76 -41.88 -11.13
CA SER A 137 -24.81 -43.34 -10.96
C SER A 137 -25.99 -43.78 -10.08
N THR A 138 -26.23 -43.07 -8.97
CA THR A 138 -27.35 -43.33 -8.07
C THR A 138 -28.68 -43.04 -8.76
N MET A 139 -28.76 -41.96 -9.54
CA MET A 139 -29.96 -41.62 -10.31
C MET A 139 -30.29 -42.71 -11.35
N LEU A 140 -29.30 -43.20 -12.09
CA LEU A 140 -29.45 -44.32 -13.03
C LEU A 140 -29.89 -45.61 -12.32
N PHE A 141 -29.34 -45.90 -11.13
CA PHE A 141 -29.77 -47.06 -10.34
C PHE A 141 -31.23 -46.95 -9.89
N ILE A 142 -31.66 -45.74 -9.46
CA ILE A 142 -33.05 -45.47 -9.07
C ILE A 142 -33.98 -45.62 -10.27
N GLU A 143 -33.62 -45.08 -11.42
CA GLU A 143 -34.43 -45.14 -12.64
C GLU A 143 -34.59 -46.57 -13.17
N ASN A 144 -33.55 -47.41 -13.07
CA ASN A 144 -33.62 -48.82 -13.45
C ASN A 144 -34.44 -49.69 -12.47
N ASN A 145 -34.73 -49.21 -11.26
CA ASN A 145 -35.47 -49.94 -10.23
C ASN A 145 -36.70 -49.15 -9.74
N SER A 146 -37.32 -48.38 -10.64
CA SER A 146 -38.44 -47.47 -10.31
C SER A 146 -39.64 -48.16 -9.65
N ASP A 147 -39.82 -49.45 -9.91
CA ASP A 147 -40.95 -50.23 -9.39
C ASP A 147 -40.76 -50.63 -7.90
N ILE A 148 -39.51 -50.60 -7.42
CA ILE A 148 -39.12 -51.04 -6.08
C ILE A 148 -38.74 -49.85 -5.20
N ILE A 149 -38.09 -48.84 -5.79
CA ILE A 149 -37.55 -47.70 -5.06
C ILE A 149 -38.61 -46.59 -4.95
N PRO A 150 -38.96 -46.13 -3.74
CA PRO A 150 -39.92 -45.05 -3.56
C PRO A 150 -39.48 -43.73 -4.21
N GLN A 151 -40.43 -43.02 -4.84
CA GLN A 151 -40.21 -41.75 -5.52
C GLN A 151 -39.60 -40.65 -4.62
N HIS A 152 -39.86 -40.69 -3.30
CA HIS A 152 -39.29 -39.70 -2.38
C HIS A 152 -37.75 -39.79 -2.31
N ILE A 153 -37.16 -40.99 -2.49
CA ILE A 153 -35.71 -41.17 -2.53
C ILE A 153 -35.11 -40.46 -3.75
N LYS A 154 -35.77 -40.56 -4.92
CA LYS A 154 -35.39 -39.80 -6.13
C LYS A 154 -35.37 -38.30 -5.85
N SER A 155 -36.38 -37.79 -5.16
CA SER A 155 -36.47 -36.36 -4.83
C SER A 155 -35.37 -35.89 -3.87
N GLU A 156 -34.93 -36.74 -2.92
CA GLU A 156 -33.81 -36.40 -2.04
C GLU A 156 -32.47 -36.35 -2.79
N ILE A 157 -32.23 -37.25 -3.75
CA ILE A 157 -31.03 -37.19 -4.60
C ILE A 157 -31.03 -35.92 -5.46
N GLN A 158 -32.18 -35.52 -6.01
CA GLN A 158 -32.31 -34.26 -6.75
C GLN A 158 -32.00 -33.04 -5.88
N LYS A 159 -32.48 -33.00 -4.62
CA LYS A 159 -32.13 -31.91 -3.69
C LYS A 159 -30.62 -31.84 -3.44
N ILE A 160 -29.94 -32.99 -3.32
CA ILE A 160 -28.48 -33.02 -3.16
C ILE A 160 -27.80 -32.43 -4.41
N GLU A 161 -28.25 -32.80 -5.61
CA GLU A 161 -27.75 -32.24 -6.86
C GLU A 161 -27.94 -30.71 -6.92
N ASP A 162 -29.13 -30.21 -6.53
CA ASP A 162 -29.42 -28.79 -6.45
C ASP A 162 -28.49 -28.05 -5.47
N TYR A 163 -28.23 -28.63 -4.29
CA TYR A 163 -27.29 -28.05 -3.31
C TYR A 163 -25.85 -28.04 -3.82
N VAL A 164 -25.42 -29.08 -4.55
CA VAL A 164 -24.09 -29.13 -5.18
C VAL A 164 -23.96 -28.01 -6.22
N GLU A 165 -25.00 -27.79 -7.03
CA GLU A 165 -25.00 -26.72 -8.04
C GLU A 165 -24.99 -25.32 -7.38
N GLN A 166 -25.68 -25.14 -6.25
CA GLN A 166 -25.60 -23.90 -5.47
C GLN A 166 -24.18 -23.61 -4.96
N VAL A 167 -23.46 -24.62 -4.49
CA VAL A 167 -22.05 -24.46 -4.04
C VAL A 167 -21.15 -24.05 -5.21
N LEU A 168 -21.34 -24.66 -6.39
CA LEU A 168 -20.60 -24.28 -7.61
C LEU A 168 -20.90 -22.84 -8.04
N TYR A 169 -22.16 -22.44 -7.99
CA TYR A 169 -22.55 -21.06 -8.29
C TYR A 169 -21.90 -20.08 -7.31
N TYR A 170 -21.92 -20.38 -6.02
CA TYR A 170 -21.33 -19.51 -5.00
C TYR A 170 -19.81 -19.39 -5.13
N SER A 171 -19.10 -20.50 -5.40
CA SER A 171 -17.63 -20.47 -5.59
C SER A 171 -17.19 -19.66 -6.82
N ARG A 172 -18.07 -19.55 -7.83
CA ARG A 172 -17.88 -18.69 -9.01
C ARG A 172 -18.36 -17.25 -8.79
N SER A 173 -19.21 -17.01 -7.79
CA SER A 173 -19.93 -15.74 -7.63
C SER A 173 -19.03 -14.51 -7.40
N SER A 174 -17.81 -14.71 -6.90
CA SER A 174 -16.81 -13.65 -6.76
C SER A 174 -16.27 -13.10 -8.09
N ASP A 175 -16.48 -13.80 -9.21
CA ASP A 175 -16.07 -13.40 -10.57
C ASP A 175 -17.26 -13.00 -11.48
N VAL A 176 -18.48 -12.86 -10.93
CA VAL A 176 -19.74 -12.60 -11.66
C VAL A 176 -19.63 -11.40 -12.62
N ASN A 177 -18.80 -10.40 -12.32
CA ASN A 177 -18.60 -9.25 -13.22
C ASN A 177 -18.05 -9.60 -14.62
N LYS A 178 -17.50 -10.80 -14.85
CA LYS A 178 -16.95 -11.18 -16.16
C LYS A 178 -17.93 -11.93 -17.08
N ASP A 179 -19.02 -12.49 -16.54
CA ASP A 179 -19.92 -13.36 -17.31
C ASP A 179 -21.19 -12.66 -17.80
N TYR A 180 -21.40 -11.38 -17.47
CA TYR A 180 -22.57 -10.61 -17.95
C TYR A 180 -22.16 -9.60 -19.03
N ILE A 181 -22.60 -9.84 -20.27
CA ILE A 181 -22.60 -8.82 -21.32
C ILE A 181 -23.89 -8.01 -21.19
N ILE A 182 -23.82 -6.85 -20.51
CA ILE A 182 -24.95 -5.92 -20.44
C ILE A 182 -25.10 -5.24 -21.80
N LYS A 183 -26.12 -5.62 -22.56
CA LYS A 183 -26.55 -4.92 -23.78
C LYS A 183 -27.70 -3.97 -23.46
N LYS A 184 -27.58 -2.72 -23.91
CA LYS A 184 -28.73 -1.80 -23.95
C LYS A 184 -29.74 -2.34 -24.96
N PHE A 185 -30.98 -2.51 -24.54
CA PHE A 185 -32.11 -2.76 -25.44
C PHE A 185 -33.13 -1.64 -25.24
N ASN A 186 -33.74 -1.20 -26.34
CA ASN A 186 -34.86 -0.29 -26.28
C ASN A 186 -36.11 -1.07 -25.88
N ILE A 187 -36.85 -0.52 -24.93
CA ILE A 187 -38.17 -0.98 -24.57
C ILE A 187 -39.12 -0.20 -25.46
N GLU A 188 -39.83 -0.88 -26.36
CA GLU A 188 -40.95 -0.32 -27.13
C GLU A 188 -42.17 -0.09 -26.24
#